data_AF-A0A950QEQ2-F1
#
_entry.id   AF-A0A950QEQ2-F1
#
_cell.length_a   1.000
_cell.length_b   1.000
_cell.length_c   1.000
_cell.angle_alpha   90.00
_cell.angle_beta   90.00
_cell.angle_gamma   90.00
#
_symmetry.space_group_name_H-M   'P 1'
#
loop_
_entity.id
_entity.type
_entity.pdbx_description
1 polymer ?
#
loop_
_entity_poly.entity_id
_entity_poly.type
_entity_poly.pdbx_seq_one_letter_code
_entity_poly.pdbx_strand_id
1 'polypeptide(L)'
;MAPVRARTRCGWPGTDPFYVAYHDEEWGVPEYDPRALYEKLVLDGFQAGLSWITILRKRDNFRKAFDNFDPKKIAKYDARKIAALM
;
A
#
# COMPACT_ATOMS: atom_id res chain seq x y z
N MET A 1 20.95 -29.33 14.62
CA MET A 1 20.16 -28.16 14.21
C MET A 1 20.07 -28.20 12.69
N ALA A 2 18.88 -28.42 12.12
CA ALA A 2 18.74 -28.44 10.66
C ALA A 2 18.99 -27.01 10.13
N PRO A 3 19.65 -26.84 8.97
CA PRO A 3 19.85 -25.52 8.40
C PRO A 3 18.48 -24.90 8.09
N VAL A 4 18.27 -23.66 8.54
CA VAL A 4 17.10 -22.86 8.12
C VAL A 4 17.21 -22.71 6.61
N ARG A 5 16.29 -23.36 5.87
CA ARG A 5 16.18 -23.12 4.42
C ARG A 5 15.88 -21.64 4.22
N ALA A 6 16.76 -20.94 3.50
CA ALA A 6 16.48 -19.59 3.04
C ALA A 6 15.16 -19.64 2.26
N ARG A 7 14.17 -18.83 2.65
CA ARG A 7 12.92 -18.73 1.89
C ARG A 7 13.26 -18.22 0.49
N THR A 8 12.92 -18.99 -0.54
CA THR A 8 12.96 -18.51 -1.92
C THR A 8 11.87 -17.45 -2.07
N ARG A 9 12.26 -16.22 -2.41
CA ARG A 9 11.34 -15.09 -2.63
C ARG A 9 11.22 -14.78 -4.12
N CYS A 10 10.19 -14.05 -4.48
CA CYS A 10 10.18 -13.34 -5.75
C CYS A 10 11.41 -12.40 -5.83
N GLY A 11 11.85 -12.06 -7.05
CA GLY A 11 13.03 -11.21 -7.23
C GLY A 11 12.80 -9.70 -6.98
N TRP A 12 11.54 -9.26 -7.07
CA TRP A 12 11.19 -7.84 -7.02
C TRP A 12 11.35 -7.11 -5.66
N PRO A 13 11.26 -7.74 -4.47
CA PRO A 13 11.44 -7.00 -3.21
C PRO A 13 12.91 -6.63 -2.95
N GLY A 14 13.86 -7.24 -3.67
CA GLY A 14 15.28 -6.97 -3.50
C GLY A 14 15.76 -7.32 -2.08
N THR A 15 16.49 -6.38 -1.47
CA THR A 15 17.08 -6.55 -0.12
C THR A 15 16.61 -5.51 0.89
N ASP A 16 15.73 -4.57 0.51
CA ASP A 16 15.18 -3.59 1.44
C ASP A 16 14.28 -4.29 2.47
N PRO A 17 14.61 -4.25 3.78
CA PRO A 17 13.85 -4.98 4.79
C PRO A 17 12.37 -4.59 4.86
N PHE A 18 12.03 -3.33 4.57
CA PHE A 18 10.65 -2.88 4.56
C PHE A 18 9.87 -3.51 3.39
N TYR A 19 10.50 -3.60 2.23
CA TYR A 19 9.85 -4.17 1.06
C TYR A 19 9.77 -5.70 1.11
N VAL A 20 10.76 -6.33 1.72
CA VAL A 20 10.78 -7.77 2.04
C VAL A 20 9.68 -8.12 3.05
N ALA A 21 9.50 -7.33 4.10
CA ALA A 21 8.42 -7.56 5.07
C ALA A 21 7.05 -7.44 4.39
N TYR A 22 6.83 -6.42 3.58
CA TYR A 22 5.61 -6.29 2.78
C TYR A 22 5.38 -7.52 1.87
N HIS A 23 6.41 -7.99 1.17
CA HIS A 23 6.33 -9.21 0.35
C HIS A 23 5.92 -10.43 1.18
N ASP A 24 6.57 -10.63 2.33
CA ASP A 24 6.43 -11.85 3.12
C ASP A 24 5.11 -11.90 3.91
N GLU A 25 4.56 -10.75 4.29
CA GLU A 25 3.46 -10.66 5.26
C GLU A 25 2.17 -10.08 4.67
N GLU A 26 2.24 -9.30 3.58
CA GLU A 26 1.07 -8.60 3.02
C GLU A 26 0.78 -9.01 1.57
N TRP A 27 1.81 -9.19 0.74
CA TRP A 27 1.64 -9.44 -0.70
C TRP A 27 1.20 -10.88 -0.98
N GLY A 28 0.07 -11.04 -1.67
CA GLY A 28 -0.50 -12.35 -1.99
C GLY A 28 -1.21 -13.03 -0.82
N VAL A 29 -1.27 -12.40 0.36
CA VAL A 29 -2.07 -12.86 1.48
C VAL A 29 -3.55 -12.49 1.24
N PRO A 30 -4.50 -13.43 1.35
CA PRO A 30 -5.92 -13.13 1.15
C PRO A 30 -6.41 -12.01 2.07
N GLU A 31 -7.04 -11.00 1.48
CA GLU A 31 -7.67 -9.88 2.16
C GLU A 31 -9.16 -9.90 1.90
N TYR A 32 -9.94 -9.70 2.96
CA TYR A 32 -11.41 -9.74 2.90
C TYR A 32 -12.06 -8.47 3.46
N ASP A 33 -11.29 -7.60 4.12
CA ASP A 33 -11.83 -6.32 4.56
C ASP A 33 -12.04 -5.38 3.35
N PRO A 34 -13.28 -4.93 3.10
CA PRO A 34 -13.59 -4.14 1.90
C PRO A 34 -12.90 -2.77 1.89
N ARG A 35 -12.59 -2.20 3.07
CA ARG A 35 -11.88 -0.92 3.15
C ARG A 35 -10.40 -1.10 2.83
N ALA A 36 -9.78 -2.17 3.32
CA ALA A 36 -8.40 -2.52 2.98
C ALA A 36 -8.24 -2.85 1.49
N LEU A 37 -9.22 -3.54 0.89
CA LEU A 37 -9.24 -3.77 -0.57
C LEU A 37 -9.37 -2.45 -1.35
N TYR A 38 -10.24 -1.53 -0.91
CA TYR A 38 -10.37 -0.22 -1.53
C TYR A 38 -9.08 0.62 -1.40
N GLU A 39 -8.43 0.61 -0.24
CA GLU A 39 -7.12 1.24 -0.04
C GLU A 39 -6.08 0.69 -1.03
N LYS A 40 -5.94 -0.64 -1.14
CA LYS A 40 -4.99 -1.29 -2.06
C LYS A 40 -5.26 -0.88 -3.51
N LEU A 41 -6.52 -0.95 -3.96
CA LEU A 41 -6.92 -0.56 -5.32
C LEU A 41 -6.56 0.89 -5.66
N VAL A 42 -6.80 1.82 -4.73
CA VAL A 42 -6.49 3.24 -4.95
C VAL A 42 -4.97 3.48 -4.96
N LEU A 43 -4.22 2.85 -4.05
CA LEU A 43 -2.77 2.95 -4.00
C LEU A 43 -2.09 2.40 -5.26
N ASP A 44 -2.60 1.31 -5.84
CA ASP A 44 -2.13 0.76 -7.12
C ASP A 44 -2.25 1.80 -8.25
N GLY A 45 -3.34 2.59 -8.27
CA GLY A 45 -3.51 3.69 -9.22
C GLY A 45 -2.47 4.80 -9.04
N PHE A 46 -2.15 5.18 -7.80
CA PHE A 46 -1.11 6.18 -7.50
C PHE A 46 0.30 5.72 -7.91
N GLN A 47 0.50 4.43 -8.17
CA GLN A 47 1.79 3.90 -8.61
C GLN A 47 2.14 4.25 -10.07
N ALA A 48 1.20 4.75 -10.89
CA ALA A 48 1.45 4.99 -12.31
C ALA A 48 2.71 5.86 -12.54
N GLY A 49 3.74 5.28 -13.20
CA GLY A 49 5.03 5.93 -13.45
C GLY A 49 6.02 5.97 -12.28
N LEU A 50 5.71 5.30 -11.16
CA LEU A 50 6.52 5.24 -9.95
C LEU A 50 6.86 3.80 -9.56
N SER A 51 7.82 3.64 -8.65
CA SER A 51 8.09 2.36 -7.99
C SER A 51 7.06 2.09 -6.89
N TRP A 52 6.66 0.83 -6.70
CA TRP A 52 5.70 0.48 -5.64
C TRP A 52 6.22 0.78 -4.22
N ILE A 53 7.53 0.62 -3.98
CA ILE A 53 8.14 1.01 -2.70
C ILE A 53 7.99 2.52 -2.39
N THR A 54 7.92 3.38 -3.42
CA THR A 54 7.61 4.82 -3.25
C THR A 54 6.22 5.01 -2.64
N ILE A 55 5.24 4.23 -3.11
CA ILE A 55 3.86 4.29 -2.61
C ILE A 55 3.76 3.69 -1.21
N LEU A 56 4.34 2.51 -0.98
CA LEU A 56 4.32 1.85 0.34
C LEU A 56 4.91 2.73 1.44
N ARG A 57 6.04 3.41 1.19
CA ARG A 57 6.65 4.34 2.16
C ARG A 57 5.79 5.56 2.46
N LYS A 58 4.86 5.91 1.58
CA LYS A 58 3.89 7.01 1.76
C LYS A 58 2.52 6.54 2.24
N ARG A 59 2.30 5.22 2.42
CA ARG A 59 1.00 4.63 2.77
C ARG A 59 0.31 5.31 3.95
N ASP A 60 1.03 5.55 5.04
CA ASP A 60 0.45 6.21 6.22
C ASP A 60 0.10 7.69 5.98
N ASN A 61 0.82 8.36 5.09
CA ASN A 61 0.47 9.72 4.68
C ASN A 61 -0.81 9.70 3.82
N PHE A 62 -0.95 8.74 2.91
CA PHE A 62 -2.19 8.55 2.16
C PHE A 62 -3.36 8.27 3.10
N ARG A 63 -3.21 7.37 4.08
CA ARG A 63 -4.26 7.10 5.08
C ARG A 63 -4.71 8.37 5.79
N LYS A 64 -3.77 9.21 6.25
CA LYS A 64 -4.10 10.51 6.88
C LYS A 64 -4.78 11.48 5.91
N ALA A 65 -4.25 11.60 4.70
CA ALA A 65 -4.73 12.54 3.70
C ALA A 65 -6.15 12.20 3.19
N PHE A 66 -6.44 10.91 3.04
CA PHE A 66 -7.66 10.35 2.47
C PHE A 66 -8.61 9.75 3.52
N ASP A 67 -8.64 10.31 4.74
CA ASP A 67 -9.59 9.92 5.80
C ASP A 67 -9.66 8.41 6.10
N ASN A 68 -8.49 7.77 6.20
CA ASN A 68 -8.29 6.33 6.36
C ASN A 68 -9.04 5.50 5.29
N PHE A 69 -9.12 6.03 4.08
CA PHE A 69 -9.80 5.40 2.95
C PHE A 69 -11.29 5.09 3.22
N ASP A 70 -11.97 5.93 4.00
CA ASP A 70 -13.44 5.84 4.13
C ASP A 70 -14.11 6.33 2.83
N PRO A 71 -14.72 5.43 2.02
CA PRO A 71 -15.28 5.79 0.72
C PRO A 71 -16.42 6.81 0.83
N LYS A 72 -17.18 6.78 1.95
CA LYS A 72 -18.31 7.70 2.16
C LYS A 72 -17.83 9.12 2.43
N LYS A 73 -16.63 9.29 3.00
CA LYS A 73 -16.02 10.61 3.20
C LYS A 73 -15.35 11.10 1.92
N ILE A 74 -14.55 10.25 1.27
CA ILE A 74 -13.85 10.58 0.03
C ILE A 74 -14.83 10.98 -1.07
N ALA A 75 -15.95 10.26 -1.23
CA ALA A 75 -16.97 10.59 -2.22
C ALA A 75 -17.60 11.99 -2.04
N LYS A 76 -17.40 12.63 -0.89
CA LYS A 76 -17.90 13.98 -0.58
C LYS A 76 -16.83 15.07 -0.69
N TYR A 77 -15.62 14.74 -1.12
CA TYR A 77 -14.56 15.73 -1.28
C TYR A 77 -14.97 16.82 -2.27
N ASP A 78 -14.84 18.07 -1.82
CA ASP A 78 -15.12 19.26 -2.63
C ASP A 78 -13.81 19.84 -3.21
N ALA A 79 -13.93 20.90 -4.00
CA ALA A 79 -12.79 21.57 -4.60
C ALA A 79 -11.77 22.08 -3.56
N ARG A 80 -12.21 22.47 -2.36
CA ARG A 80 -11.30 22.88 -1.27
C ARG A 80 -10.49 21.70 -0.77
N LYS A 81 -11.14 20.55 -0.51
CA LYS A 81 -10.43 19.36 -0.06
C LYS A 81 -9.45 18.87 -1.12
N ILE A 82 -9.83 18.89 -2.40
CA ILE A 82 -8.93 18.53 -3.50
C ILE A 82 -7.73 19.49 -3.55
N ALA A 83 -7.95 20.80 -3.49
CA ALA A 83 -6.87 21.79 -3.52
C ALA A 83 -5.90 21.66 -2.33
N ALA A 84 -6.38 21.26 -1.15
CA ALA A 84 -5.54 21.01 0.02
C ALA A 84 -4.67 19.75 -0.07
N LEU A 85 -4.91 18.88 -1.06
CA LEU A 85 -4.16 17.65 -1.30
C LEU A 85 -3.11 17.78 -2.41
N MET A 86 -3.12 18.88 -3.17
CA MET A 86 -2.15 19.19 -4.23
C MET A 86 -0.90 19.86 -3.66
#